data_AF-A0A7Z9GD56-F1
#
_entry.id   AF-A0A7Z9GD56-F1
#
_cell.length_a   1.000
_cell.length_b   1.000
_cell.length_c   1.000
_cell.angle_alpha   90.00
_cell.angle_beta   90.00
_cell.angle_gamma   90.00
#
_symmetry.space_group_name_H-M   'P 1'
#
loop_
_entity.id
_entity.type
_entity.pdbx_description
1 polymer ?
#
loop_
_entity_poly.entity_id
_entity_poly.type
_entity_poly.pdbx_seq_one_letter_code
_entity_poly.pdbx_strand_id
1 'polypeptide(L)'
;EEHDQAMADCHALTFFVAKGLMDAEVNLGSPFAPPSAKAIARTVREVRSDSGHLFEILHRQNPYAADARGRFLEALSNIDRALASAEREGVETSLLAIPALDQASPELRETRNHIDKLDNQLLNLLARRLEFARRAGSAKAELGHGVRDPEREGRLLNARRDHAEVLGMDPDSVEDVFQAILRLSRRAQRSSPD
;
A
#
# COMPACT_ATOMS: atom_id res chain seq x y z
N GLU A 1 -12.35 10.28 -7.77
CA GLU A 1 -13.19 9.08 -7.50
C GLU A 1 -12.55 8.15 -6.48
N GLU A 2 -11.55 7.31 -6.80
CA GLU A 2 -10.95 6.38 -5.81
C GLU A 2 -10.35 7.09 -4.58
N HIS A 3 -9.65 8.21 -4.79
CA HIS A 3 -9.12 9.03 -3.70
C HIS A 3 -10.23 9.60 -2.80
N ASP A 4 -11.34 10.05 -3.39
CA ASP A 4 -12.44 10.64 -2.65
C ASP A 4 -13.22 9.58 -1.86
N GLN A 5 -13.38 8.38 -2.43
CA GLN A 5 -13.91 7.22 -1.71
C GLN A 5 -13.02 6.84 -0.53
N ALA A 6 -11.69 6.77 -0.73
CA ALA A 6 -10.75 6.50 0.35
C ALA A 6 -10.82 7.58 1.46
N MET A 7 -10.95 8.86 1.09
CA MET A 7 -11.14 9.95 2.04
C MET A 7 -12.49 9.91 2.76
N ALA A 8 -13.55 9.40 2.12
CA ALA A 8 -14.85 9.17 2.76
C ALA A 8 -14.77 8.02 3.78
N ASP A 9 -14.16 6.91 3.39
CA ASP A 9 -14.06 5.71 4.23
C ASP A 9 -13.07 5.85 5.39
N CYS A 10 -12.08 6.74 5.28
CA CYS A 10 -11.11 6.99 6.33
C CYS A 10 -11.40 8.29 7.08
N HIS A 11 -11.21 9.43 6.42
CA HIS A 11 -11.16 10.73 7.09
C HIS A 11 -12.54 11.19 7.53
N ALA A 12 -13.54 11.14 6.63
CA ALA A 12 -14.90 11.54 6.97
C ALA A 12 -15.52 10.61 8.04
N LEU A 13 -15.30 9.29 7.95
CA LEU A 13 -15.76 8.35 8.97
C LEU A 13 -15.06 8.55 10.33
N THR A 14 -13.77 8.86 10.35
CA THR A 14 -13.05 9.15 11.61
C THR A 14 -13.64 10.35 12.33
N PHE A 15 -13.91 11.43 11.60
CA PHE A 15 -14.57 12.63 12.13
C PHE A 15 -16.01 12.34 12.58
N PHE A 16 -16.75 11.53 11.81
CA PHE A 16 -18.10 11.10 12.16
C PHE A 16 -18.15 10.29 13.46
N VAL A 17 -17.28 9.30 13.62
CA VAL A 17 -17.18 8.48 14.84
C VAL A 17 -16.78 9.32 16.03
N ALA A 18 -15.76 10.15 15.89
CA ALA A 18 -15.32 11.03 16.97
C ALA A 18 -16.43 11.97 17.44
N LYS A 19 -17.16 12.58 16.51
CA LYS A 19 -18.31 13.44 16.82
C LYS A 19 -19.44 12.67 17.50
N GLY A 20 -19.77 11.47 17.01
CA GLY A 20 -20.78 10.60 17.63
C GLY A 20 -20.42 10.19 19.06
N LEU A 21 -19.15 9.86 19.32
CA LEU A 21 -18.67 9.53 20.68
C LEU A 21 -18.75 10.71 21.64
N MET A 22 -18.49 11.93 21.15
CA MET A 22 -18.66 13.16 21.94
C MET A 22 -20.13 13.44 22.25
N ASP A 23 -21.00 13.36 21.25
CA ASP A 23 -22.42 13.66 21.38
C ASP A 23 -23.16 12.60 22.22
N ALA A 24 -22.67 11.36 22.24
CA ALA A 24 -23.14 10.29 23.13
C ALA A 24 -22.51 10.33 24.54
N GLU A 25 -21.66 11.32 24.82
CA GLU A 25 -21.00 11.53 26.12
C GLU A 25 -20.27 10.27 26.66
N VAL A 26 -19.64 9.50 25.76
CA VAL A 26 -18.96 8.25 26.13
C VAL A 26 -17.76 8.53 27.04
N ASN A 27 -17.76 7.91 28.23
CA ASN A 27 -16.69 8.10 29.21
C ASN A 27 -15.42 7.29 28.87
N LEU A 28 -14.60 7.84 27.96
CA LEU A 28 -13.31 7.25 27.56
C LEU A 28 -12.15 7.67 28.48
N GLY A 29 -12.37 8.62 29.40
CA GLY A 29 -11.34 9.23 30.26
C GLY A 29 -11.17 8.56 31.63
N SER A 30 -11.87 7.45 31.89
CA SER A 30 -11.79 6.74 33.16
C SER A 30 -10.35 6.31 33.50
N PRO A 31 -9.90 6.43 34.77
CA PRO A 31 -8.62 5.88 35.20
C PRO A 31 -8.47 4.37 34.92
N PHE A 32 -9.59 3.65 34.93
CA PHE A 32 -9.68 2.21 34.68
C PHE A 32 -9.86 1.87 33.19
N ALA A 33 -9.87 2.86 32.30
CA ALA A 33 -10.03 2.62 30.87
C ALA A 33 -8.88 1.76 30.32
N PRO A 34 -9.17 0.73 29.52
CA PRO A 34 -8.14 -0.08 28.88
C PRO A 34 -7.33 0.75 27.87
N PRO A 35 -6.13 0.28 27.44
CA PRO A 35 -5.31 0.98 26.47
C PRO A 35 -6.05 1.35 25.18
N SER A 36 -6.96 0.48 24.70
CA SER A 36 -7.79 0.71 23.53
C SER A 36 -8.72 1.93 23.69
N ALA A 37 -9.42 2.03 24.82
CA ALA A 37 -10.30 3.18 25.11
C ALA A 37 -9.49 4.49 25.23
N LYS A 38 -8.29 4.43 25.82
CA LYS A 38 -7.37 5.58 25.90
C LYS A 38 -6.88 6.02 24.52
N ALA A 39 -6.65 5.08 23.60
CA ALA A 39 -6.29 5.39 22.21
C ALA A 39 -7.44 6.12 21.49
N ILE A 40 -8.67 5.63 21.62
CA ILE A 40 -9.86 6.30 21.07
C ILE A 40 -10.00 7.72 21.66
N ALA A 41 -9.80 7.88 22.98
CA ALA A 41 -9.83 9.20 23.63
C ALA A 41 -8.78 10.17 23.09
N ARG A 42 -7.64 9.67 22.59
CA ARG A 42 -6.62 10.49 21.93
C ARG A 42 -7.09 10.92 20.54
N THR A 43 -7.59 9.99 19.72
CA THR A 43 -8.14 10.30 18.39
C THR A 43 -9.29 11.32 18.45
N VAL A 44 -10.21 11.16 19.42
CA VAL A 44 -11.31 12.10 19.63
C VAL A 44 -10.81 13.50 19.97
N ARG A 45 -9.72 13.62 20.77
CA ARG A 45 -9.11 14.91 21.09
C ARG A 45 -8.41 15.56 19.89
N GLU A 46 -7.74 14.76 19.06
CA GLU A 46 -7.08 15.22 17.82
C GLU A 46 -8.12 15.77 16.83
N VAL A 47 -9.24 15.08 16.65
CA VAL A 47 -10.36 15.57 15.83
C VAL A 47 -10.98 16.85 16.41
N ARG A 48 -11.04 16.99 17.75
CA ARG A 48 -11.60 18.19 18.40
C ARG A 48 -10.73 19.43 18.20
N SER A 49 -9.41 19.28 18.07
CA SER A 49 -8.52 20.40 17.75
C SER A 49 -8.70 20.90 16.32
N ASP A 50 -9.08 20.02 15.41
CA ASP A 50 -9.41 20.35 14.02
C ASP A 50 -10.82 20.96 13.98
N SER A 51 -10.89 22.27 13.78
CA SER A 51 -12.10 23.10 13.78
C SER A 51 -13.33 22.42 13.16
N GLY A 52 -14.53 22.59 13.73
CA GLY A 52 -15.80 22.02 13.21
C GLY A 52 -16.12 22.36 11.74
N HIS A 53 -15.44 23.34 11.16
CA HIS A 53 -15.44 23.64 9.73
C HIS A 53 -14.95 22.47 8.86
N LEU A 54 -13.93 21.72 9.31
CA LEU A 54 -13.42 20.54 8.59
C LEU A 54 -14.43 19.40 8.55
N PHE A 55 -15.16 19.18 9.66
CA PHE A 55 -16.25 18.22 9.70
C PHE A 55 -17.31 18.54 8.64
N GLU A 56 -17.75 19.80 8.57
CA GLU A 56 -18.74 20.22 7.59
C GLU A 56 -18.23 20.07 6.14
N ILE A 57 -16.98 20.49 5.88
CA ILE A 57 -16.35 20.35 4.56
C ILE A 57 -16.30 18.89 4.13
N LEU A 58 -15.75 18.01 4.97
CA LEU A 58 -15.58 16.59 4.64
C LEU A 58 -16.91 15.91 4.33
N HIS A 59 -17.98 16.29 5.04
CA HIS A 59 -19.29 15.67 4.85
C HIS A 59 -20.16 16.32 3.77
N ARG A 60 -19.93 17.58 3.41
CA ARG A 60 -20.68 18.28 2.34
C ARG A 60 -19.99 18.23 0.98
N GLN A 61 -18.67 18.23 0.94
CA GLN A 61 -17.91 18.30 -0.32
C GLN A 61 -17.54 16.92 -0.89
N ASN A 62 -17.51 15.88 -0.05
CA ASN A 62 -17.24 14.52 -0.52
C ASN A 62 -18.56 13.80 -0.85
N PRO A 63 -18.84 13.47 -2.13
CA PRO A 63 -20.09 12.84 -2.54
C PRO A 63 -20.29 11.44 -1.94
N TYR A 64 -19.21 10.74 -1.58
CA TYR A 64 -19.27 9.39 -1.02
C TYR A 64 -19.44 9.36 0.50
N ALA A 65 -19.33 10.52 1.17
CA ALA A 65 -19.37 10.58 2.63
C ALA A 65 -20.74 10.18 3.20
N ALA A 66 -21.83 10.40 2.47
CA ALA A 66 -23.17 9.99 2.91
C ALA A 66 -23.31 8.46 2.97
N ASP A 67 -22.91 7.79 1.89
CA ASP A 67 -22.97 6.32 1.78
C ASP A 67 -22.03 5.64 2.78
N ALA A 68 -20.84 6.21 2.99
CA ALA A 68 -19.90 5.71 4.01
C ALA A 68 -20.51 5.74 5.42
N ARG A 69 -21.15 6.86 5.80
CA ARG A 69 -21.87 6.96 7.08
C ARG A 69 -23.03 5.97 7.17
N GLY A 70 -23.81 5.82 6.09
CA GLY A 70 -24.93 4.90 6.02
C GLY A 70 -24.50 3.45 6.30
N ARG A 71 -23.48 2.98 5.58
CA ARG A 71 -22.89 1.64 5.79
C ARG A 71 -22.40 1.44 7.22
N PHE A 72 -21.74 2.43 7.80
CA PHE A 72 -21.24 2.36 9.17
C PHE A 72 -22.38 2.25 10.20
N LEU A 73 -23.43 3.07 10.07
CA LEU A 73 -24.59 3.04 10.96
C LEU A 73 -25.36 1.72 10.86
N GLU A 74 -25.49 1.19 9.64
CA GLU A 74 -26.10 -0.13 9.42
C GLU A 74 -25.30 -1.22 10.12
N ALA A 75 -23.98 -1.20 10.02
CA ALA A 75 -23.11 -2.15 10.71
C ALA A 75 -23.27 -2.08 12.24
N LEU A 76 -23.27 -0.88 12.83
CA LEU A 76 -23.50 -0.71 14.28
C LEU A 76 -24.89 -1.21 14.70
N SER A 77 -25.92 -0.93 13.90
CA SER A 77 -27.29 -1.39 14.17
C SER A 77 -27.41 -2.91 14.07
N ASN A 78 -26.65 -3.55 13.18
CA ASN A 78 -26.59 -5.00 13.07
C ASN A 78 -25.92 -5.63 14.30
N ILE A 79 -24.83 -5.03 14.78
CA ILE A 79 -24.13 -5.46 16.01
C ILE A 79 -25.05 -5.35 17.22
N ASP A 80 -25.73 -4.22 17.40
CA ASP A 80 -26.68 -4.00 18.50
C ASP A 80 -27.80 -5.03 18.51
N ARG A 81 -28.42 -5.28 17.34
CA ARG A 81 -29.44 -6.33 17.18
C ARG A 81 -28.90 -7.71 17.49
N ALA A 82 -27.69 -8.04 17.03
CA ALA A 82 -27.06 -9.32 17.30
C ALA A 82 -26.80 -9.52 18.81
N LEU A 83 -26.27 -8.51 19.50
CA LEU A 83 -26.07 -8.54 20.96
C LEU A 83 -27.40 -8.74 21.71
N ALA A 84 -28.44 -7.98 21.33
CA ALA A 84 -29.76 -8.08 21.93
C ALA A 84 -30.44 -9.45 21.70
N SER A 85 -30.08 -10.16 20.62
CA SER A 85 -30.54 -11.53 20.35
C SER A 85 -29.72 -12.60 21.05
N ALA A 86 -28.40 -12.44 21.15
CA ALA A 86 -27.49 -13.41 21.76
C ALA A 86 -27.77 -13.60 23.26
N GLU A 87 -28.20 -12.54 23.95
CA GLU A 87 -28.64 -12.60 25.35
C GLU A 87 -29.90 -13.46 25.57
N ARG A 88 -30.72 -13.70 24.53
CA ARG A 88 -32.02 -14.39 24.65
C ARG A 88 -31.97 -15.88 24.35
N GLU A 89 -31.06 -16.32 23.49
CA GLU A 89 -31.11 -17.69 22.93
C GLU A 89 -29.86 -18.55 23.22
N GLY A 90 -28.86 -18.05 23.98
CA GLY A 90 -27.65 -18.84 24.26
C GLY A 90 -26.91 -19.26 22.98
N VAL A 91 -26.96 -18.41 21.95
CA VAL A 91 -26.48 -18.70 20.59
C VAL A 91 -24.96 -18.57 20.50
N GLU A 92 -24.38 -19.45 19.66
CA GLU A 92 -22.96 -19.59 19.37
C GLU A 92 -22.23 -18.26 19.18
N THR A 93 -21.12 -18.13 19.92
CA THR A 93 -20.13 -17.04 19.99
C THR A 93 -19.53 -16.61 18.64
N SER A 94 -19.90 -17.26 17.53
CA SER A 94 -19.34 -17.05 16.19
C SER A 94 -19.82 -15.75 15.54
N LEU A 95 -21.07 -15.32 15.77
CA LEU A 95 -21.62 -14.07 15.21
C LEU A 95 -21.09 -12.80 15.89
N LEU A 96 -20.59 -12.92 17.13
CA LEU A 96 -20.00 -11.84 17.93
C LEU A 96 -18.48 -11.88 17.94
N ALA A 97 -17.86 -12.85 17.26
CA ALA A 97 -16.42 -12.94 17.14
C ALA A 97 -15.93 -11.69 16.40
N ILE A 98 -15.14 -10.86 17.08
CA ILE A 98 -14.31 -9.87 16.40
C ILE A 98 -13.40 -10.70 15.49
N PRO A 99 -13.49 -10.57 14.15
CA PRO A 99 -12.63 -11.31 13.25
C PRO A 99 -11.20 -11.07 13.73
N ALA A 100 -10.46 -12.14 14.03
CA ALA A 100 -9.03 -12.01 14.21
C ALA A 100 -8.52 -11.23 12.99
N LEU A 101 -7.82 -10.13 13.19
CA LEU A 101 -7.20 -9.37 12.11
C LEU A 101 -6.10 -10.23 11.47
N ASP A 102 -6.47 -11.27 10.72
CA ASP A 102 -5.57 -12.17 10.02
C ASP A 102 -5.48 -11.81 8.53
N GLN A 103 -5.37 -10.52 8.22
CA GLN A 103 -5.15 -10.08 6.83
C GLN A 103 -4.13 -8.96 6.75
N ALA A 104 -2.87 -9.29 7.07
CA ALA A 104 -1.69 -8.42 7.01
C ALA A 104 -1.87 -7.11 7.79
N SER A 105 -1.02 -6.85 8.79
CA SER A 105 -1.06 -5.57 9.50
C SER A 105 -1.14 -4.41 8.48
N PRO A 106 -1.87 -3.32 8.75
CA PRO A 106 -1.98 -2.19 7.83
C PRO A 106 -0.61 -1.73 7.30
N GLU A 107 0.43 -1.82 8.14
CA GLU A 107 1.83 -1.55 7.80
C GLU A 107 2.39 -2.56 6.79
N LEU A 108 2.07 -3.85 6.90
CA LEU A 108 2.45 -4.88 5.93
C LEU A 108 1.74 -4.65 4.58
N ARG A 109 0.46 -4.28 4.59
CA ARG A 109 -0.27 -3.93 3.35
C ARG A 109 0.32 -2.70 2.69
N GLU A 110 0.59 -1.66 3.45
CA GLU A 110 1.24 -0.44 2.97
C GLU A 110 2.65 -0.72 2.43
N THR A 111 3.44 -1.52 3.13
CA THR A 111 4.78 -1.93 2.68
C THR A 111 4.70 -2.70 1.36
N ARG A 112 3.76 -3.64 1.22
CA ARG A 112 3.54 -4.37 -0.04
C ARG A 112 3.15 -3.43 -1.18
N ASN A 113 2.25 -2.47 -0.94
CA ASN A 113 1.89 -1.47 -1.95
C ASN A 113 3.09 -0.62 -2.40
N HIS A 114 4.01 -0.28 -1.48
CA HIS A 114 5.24 0.43 -1.84
C HIS A 114 6.19 -0.45 -2.67
N ILE A 115 6.32 -1.73 -2.32
CA ILE A 115 7.09 -2.72 -3.10
C ILE A 115 6.50 -2.84 -4.51
N ASP A 116 5.19 -3.00 -4.65
CA ASP A 116 4.51 -3.13 -5.95
C ASP A 116 4.73 -1.88 -6.83
N LYS A 117 4.73 -0.68 -6.24
CA LYS A 117 5.05 0.56 -6.96
C LYS A 117 6.51 0.58 -7.45
N LEU A 118 7.46 0.15 -6.61
CA LEU A 118 8.87 0.04 -6.99
C LEU A 118 9.07 -1.00 -8.09
N ASP A 119 8.40 -2.14 -8.02
CA ASP A 119 8.48 -3.20 -9.02
C ASP A 119 7.98 -2.71 -10.40
N ASN A 120 6.89 -1.95 -10.42
CA ASN A 120 6.42 -1.30 -11.65
C ASN A 120 7.44 -0.29 -12.21
N GLN A 121 8.13 0.46 -11.35
CA GLN A 121 9.21 1.35 -11.78
C GLN A 121 10.40 0.56 -12.35
N LEU A 122 10.78 -0.55 -11.70
CA LEU A 122 11.84 -1.44 -12.19
C LEU A 122 11.49 -2.02 -13.57
N LEU A 123 10.24 -2.46 -13.78
CA LEU A 123 9.78 -2.94 -15.09
C LEU A 123 9.88 -1.86 -16.16
N ASN A 124 9.46 -0.63 -15.86
CA ASN A 124 9.59 0.50 -16.79
C ASN A 124 11.05 0.83 -17.12
N LEU A 125 11.95 0.79 -16.13
CA LEU A 125 13.38 0.97 -16.33
C LEU A 125 13.99 -0.15 -17.19
N LEU A 126 13.57 -1.39 -16.97
CA LEU A 126 14.00 -2.54 -17.77
C LEU A 126 13.51 -2.42 -19.22
N ALA A 127 12.27 -2.00 -19.45
CA ALA A 127 11.72 -1.78 -20.78
C ALA A 127 12.53 -0.72 -21.55
N ARG A 128 12.81 0.42 -20.93
CA ARG A 128 13.67 1.48 -21.51
C ARG A 128 15.09 0.98 -21.77
N ARG A 129 15.67 0.21 -20.85
CA ARG A 129 16.99 -0.40 -21.03
C ARG A 129 17.00 -1.36 -22.23
N LEU A 130 15.93 -2.11 -22.45
CA LEU A 130 15.78 -3.01 -23.60
C LEU A 130 15.70 -2.24 -24.92
N GLU A 131 15.04 -1.09 -24.96
CA GLU A 131 15.01 -0.21 -26.13
C GLU A 131 16.44 0.22 -26.53
N PHE A 132 17.24 0.69 -25.56
CA PHE A 132 18.65 1.01 -25.80
C PHE A 132 19.47 -0.21 -26.20
N ALA A 133 19.19 -1.38 -25.62
CA ALA A 133 19.85 -2.61 -26.02
C ALA A 133 19.58 -2.93 -27.49
N ARG A 134 18.33 -2.84 -27.97
CA ARG A 134 17.97 -3.06 -29.39
C ARG A 134 18.73 -2.09 -30.31
N ARG A 135 18.72 -0.79 -30.00
CA ARG A 135 19.46 0.23 -30.75
C ARG A 135 20.96 -0.08 -30.82
N ALA A 136 21.55 -0.50 -29.71
CA ALA A 136 22.94 -0.94 -29.67
C ALA A 136 23.19 -2.21 -30.50
N GLY A 137 22.23 -3.13 -30.54
CA GLY A 137 22.24 -4.31 -31.40
C GLY A 137 22.25 -3.94 -32.89
N SER A 138 21.35 -3.05 -33.32
CA SER A 138 21.30 -2.54 -34.70
C SER A 138 22.61 -1.88 -35.11
N ALA A 139 23.15 -0.98 -34.27
CA ALA A 139 24.43 -0.31 -34.55
C ALA A 139 25.60 -1.31 -34.64
N LYS A 140 25.61 -2.37 -33.82
CA LYS A 140 26.64 -3.42 -33.91
C LYS A 140 26.51 -4.25 -35.18
N ALA A 141 25.27 -4.56 -35.60
CA ALA A 141 25.02 -5.30 -36.82
C ALA A 141 25.49 -4.53 -38.07
N GLU A 142 25.25 -3.21 -38.12
CA GLU A 142 25.76 -2.33 -39.18
C GLU A 142 27.30 -2.34 -39.27
N LEU A 143 27.98 -2.49 -38.14
CA LEU A 143 29.45 -2.57 -38.05
C LEU A 143 30.01 -4.00 -38.22
N GLY A 144 29.16 -5.00 -38.47
CA GLY A 144 29.57 -6.40 -38.61
C GLY A 144 30.02 -7.05 -37.29
N HIS A 145 29.70 -6.45 -36.14
CA HIS A 145 30.07 -6.97 -34.82
C HIS A 145 29.00 -7.92 -34.26
N GLY A 146 29.45 -8.96 -33.57
CA GLY A 146 28.56 -9.89 -32.86
C GLY A 146 27.84 -9.22 -31.68
N VAL A 147 26.68 -9.79 -31.32
CA VAL A 147 25.85 -9.32 -30.18
C VAL A 147 26.63 -9.38 -28.85
N ARG A 148 27.52 -10.36 -28.69
CA ARG A 148 28.25 -10.61 -27.43
C ARG A 148 29.52 -9.77 -27.36
N ASP A 149 29.70 -9.07 -26.25
CA ASP A 149 30.88 -8.28 -25.92
C ASP A 149 31.33 -8.64 -24.48
N PRO A 150 32.12 -9.72 -24.32
CA PRO A 150 32.44 -10.29 -23.01
C PRO A 150 33.20 -9.33 -22.09
N GLU A 151 34.12 -8.54 -22.63
CA GLU A 151 34.88 -7.58 -21.84
C GLU A 151 33.99 -6.48 -21.27
N ARG A 152 33.10 -5.91 -22.11
CA ARG A 152 32.18 -4.87 -21.65
C ARG A 152 31.18 -5.40 -20.63
N GLU A 153 30.69 -6.63 -20.83
CA GLU A 153 29.82 -7.30 -19.87
C GLU A 153 30.53 -7.53 -18.53
N GLY A 154 31.78 -8.00 -18.55
CA GLY A 154 32.59 -8.18 -17.34
C GLY A 154 32.83 -6.88 -16.58
N ARG A 155 33.23 -5.81 -17.29
CA ARG A 155 33.38 -4.47 -16.68
C ARG A 155 32.08 -3.95 -16.06
N LEU A 156 30.95 -4.18 -16.72
CA LEU A 156 29.64 -3.79 -16.18
C LEU A 156 29.34 -4.55 -14.88
N LEU A 157 29.52 -5.88 -14.85
CA LEU A 157 29.21 -6.68 -13.66
C LEU A 157 30.09 -6.28 -12.48
N ASN A 158 31.41 -6.12 -12.67
CA ASN A 158 32.32 -5.65 -11.62
C ASN A 158 31.88 -4.29 -11.06
N ALA A 159 31.57 -3.33 -11.93
CA ALA A 159 31.08 -2.02 -11.49
C ALA A 159 29.75 -2.08 -10.71
N ARG A 160 28.91 -3.11 -10.94
CA ARG A 160 27.67 -3.32 -10.17
C ARG A 160 27.93 -3.99 -8.83
N ARG A 161 28.91 -4.89 -8.74
CA ARG A 161 29.39 -5.45 -7.48
C ARG A 161 29.91 -4.34 -6.57
N ASP A 162 30.80 -3.49 -7.07
CA ASP A 162 31.35 -2.36 -6.31
C ASP A 162 30.24 -1.42 -5.80
N HIS A 163 29.22 -1.17 -6.64
CA HIS A 163 28.09 -0.33 -6.25
C HIS A 163 27.15 -1.00 -5.24
N ALA A 164 27.01 -2.33 -5.30
CA ALA A 164 26.25 -3.11 -4.33
C ALA A 164 26.84 -2.96 -2.93
N GLU A 165 28.17 -3.07 -2.81
CA GLU A 165 28.89 -2.88 -1.54
C GLU A 165 28.64 -1.51 -0.94
N VAL A 166 28.71 -0.45 -1.77
CA VAL A 166 28.44 0.94 -1.33
C VAL A 166 27.00 1.11 -0.83
N LEU A 167 26.05 0.39 -1.41
CA LEU A 167 24.63 0.42 -1.01
C LEU A 167 24.29 -0.56 0.11
N GLY A 168 25.27 -1.31 0.64
CA GLY A 168 25.05 -2.31 1.69
C GLY A 168 24.29 -3.56 1.22
N MET A 169 24.34 -3.86 -0.08
CA MET A 169 23.74 -5.05 -0.68
C MET A 169 24.79 -6.15 -0.87
N ASP A 170 24.34 -7.41 -0.86
CA ASP A 170 25.20 -8.55 -1.18
C ASP A 170 25.65 -8.49 -2.67
N PRO A 171 26.97 -8.41 -2.96
CA PRO A 171 27.47 -8.24 -4.33
C PRO A 171 27.13 -9.41 -5.25
N ASP A 172 27.12 -10.63 -4.71
CA ASP A 172 26.84 -11.84 -5.48
C ASP A 172 25.36 -11.87 -5.92
N SER A 173 24.44 -11.54 -5.00
CA SER A 173 23.01 -11.40 -5.30
C SER A 173 22.73 -10.32 -6.36
N VAL A 174 23.42 -9.17 -6.29
CA VAL A 174 23.27 -8.11 -7.29
C VAL A 174 23.82 -8.57 -8.64
N GLU A 175 24.95 -9.27 -8.67
CA GLU A 175 25.51 -9.83 -9.89
C GLU A 175 24.50 -10.77 -10.57
N ASP A 176 23.86 -11.68 -9.85
CA ASP A 176 22.88 -12.61 -10.39
C ASP A 176 21.71 -11.91 -11.08
N VAL A 177 21.20 -10.83 -10.48
CA VAL A 177 20.15 -9.99 -11.07
C VAL A 177 20.65 -9.35 -12.37
N PHE A 178 21.84 -8.75 -12.36
CA PHE A 178 22.38 -8.08 -13.55
C PHE A 178 22.76 -9.07 -14.66
N GLN A 179 23.18 -10.29 -14.32
CA GLN A 179 23.36 -11.36 -15.29
C GLN A 179 22.03 -11.74 -15.96
N ALA A 180 20.93 -11.81 -15.20
CA ALA A 180 19.59 -12.03 -15.75
C ALA A 180 19.17 -10.90 -16.71
N ILE A 181 19.41 -9.64 -16.33
CA ILE A 181 19.15 -8.47 -17.18
C ILE A 181 19.98 -8.52 -18.47
N LEU A 182 21.26 -8.90 -18.39
CA LEU A 182 22.13 -9.09 -19.56
C LEU A 182 21.60 -10.20 -20.49
N ARG A 183 21.19 -11.35 -19.93
CA ARG A 183 20.54 -12.43 -20.69
C ARG A 183 19.30 -11.92 -21.43
N LEU A 184 18.43 -11.17 -20.76
CA LEU A 184 17.25 -10.57 -21.36
C LEU A 184 17.60 -9.60 -22.50
N SER A 185 18.61 -8.77 -22.29
CA SER A 185 19.07 -7.77 -23.29
C SER A 185 19.64 -8.41 -24.54
N ARG A 186 20.40 -9.51 -24.39
CA ARG A 186 20.94 -10.27 -25.52
C ARG A 186 19.83 -10.90 -26.35
N ARG A 187 18.75 -11.38 -25.72
CA ARG A 187 17.56 -11.87 -26.44
C ARG A 187 16.93 -10.75 -27.25
N ALA A 188 16.70 -9.59 -26.62
CA ALA A 188 16.11 -8.43 -27.30
C ALA A 188 16.96 -7.92 -28.49
N GLN A 189 18.29 -7.97 -28.41
CA GLN A 189 19.21 -7.60 -29.50
C GLN A 189 19.19 -8.56 -30.69
N ARG A 190 18.87 -9.84 -30.46
CA ARG A 190 18.76 -10.85 -31.53
C ARG A 190 17.45 -10.76 -32.28
N SER A 191 16.40 -10.27 -31.61
CA SER A 191 15.11 -9.96 -32.21
C SER A 191 15.20 -8.60 -32.90
N SER A 192 15.80 -8.53 -34.09
CA SER A 192 15.48 -7.43 -35.01
C SER A 192 13.97 -7.47 -35.28
N PRO A 193 13.27 -6.32 -35.29
CA PRO A 193 11.93 -6.28 -35.85
C PRO A 193 12.07 -6.51 -37.36
N ASP A 194 11.31 -7.48 -37.89
CA ASP A 194 10.93 -7.48 -39.31
C ASP A 194 10.12 -6.21 -39.63
#